data_AF-A0A1Y0IFG8-F1
#
_entry.id   AF-A0A1Y0IFG8-F1
#
_cell.length_a   1.000
_cell.length_b   1.000
_cell.length_c   1.000
_cell.angle_alpha   90.00
_cell.angle_beta   90.00
_cell.angle_gamma   90.00
#
_symmetry.space_group_name_H-M   'P 1'
#
loop_
_entity.id
_entity.type
_entity.pdbx_description
1 polymer ?
#
loop_
_entity_poly.entity_id
_entity_poly.type
_entity_poly.pdbx_seq_one_letter_code
_entity_poly.pdbx_strand_id
1 'polypeptide(L)'
;MPIAGFCKSVFRSAHRVVINLLVLAVFGLTLFCMLLQSKPVAESADVPSAEAMSSIKRRLSLTVVNYPRSFVAFRGTDLHSLASMASYTLKPLLFGVDLNHTKLKLNTSLAVVPGTRYLNLSCSVEAHPQQQPISGLASVVRSEAVDETSPGLILERCELGGIAFSGEDIRWAVNLVAGMLLGKDVEPIIERFLNTSRLDRGVLWVRQVSRPQLKQMVSRSAELPLGLSALLSGGQSLTLAQLQPYFNVIESVRTESGAKPVSLTRFIQPLFAEANRRAQRADPALENRAAFWALMLGLADAKFTALLGLETLPIRSVQQGTLGGRKDLALHFLYSAAIKAFSKAQVSFSVGELKEILDSGIGGSGFSFQDLAADRAGVHFADVVLSEKSAAESQWVLAHADSESSYFVLDQVLPEGLTEREFRDHFDSVKSSAYHKVIQRIDQDLLSLPLYLRVSG
;
A
#
# COMPACT_ATOMS: atom_id res chain seq x y z
N MET A 1 24.65 54.99 -26.72
CA MET A 1 23.91 53.71 -26.93
C MET A 1 24.81 52.51 -26.58
N PRO A 2 24.72 51.91 -25.37
CA PRO A 2 25.34 50.60 -25.12
C PRO A 2 24.39 49.53 -24.54
N ILE A 3 23.09 49.82 -24.35
CA ILE A 3 22.14 48.91 -23.69
C ILE A 3 21.77 47.70 -24.59
N ALA A 4 21.81 47.86 -25.92
CA ALA A 4 21.44 46.81 -26.87
C ALA A 4 22.47 45.65 -26.96
N GLY A 5 23.74 45.90 -26.64
CA GLY A 5 24.80 44.88 -26.69
C GLY A 5 24.79 43.94 -25.47
N PHE A 6 24.50 44.50 -24.29
CA PHE A 6 24.44 43.75 -23.03
C PHE A 6 23.23 42.79 -23.00
N CYS A 7 22.08 43.25 -23.48
CA CYS A 7 20.86 42.44 -23.56
C CYS A 7 21.01 41.24 -24.52
N LYS A 8 21.68 41.42 -25.67
CA LYS A 8 22.00 40.33 -26.62
C LYS A 8 22.98 39.29 -26.07
N SER A 9 23.94 39.71 -25.24
CA SER A 9 24.91 38.81 -24.60
C SER A 9 24.27 37.91 -23.54
N VAL A 10 23.45 38.50 -22.65
CA VAL A 10 22.72 37.76 -21.61
C VAL A 10 21.70 36.80 -22.22
N PHE A 11 20.98 37.22 -23.27
CA PHE A 11 20.02 36.36 -23.98
C PHE A 11 20.69 35.17 -24.68
N ARG A 12 21.87 35.35 -25.29
CA ARG A 12 22.66 34.25 -25.88
C ARG A 12 23.20 33.29 -24.83
N SER A 13 23.59 33.78 -23.66
CA SER A 13 24.05 32.95 -22.55
C SER A 13 22.90 32.11 -21.96
N ALA A 14 21.75 32.73 -21.68
CA ALA A 14 20.55 32.03 -21.22
C ALA A 14 20.07 30.99 -22.24
N HIS A 15 20.09 31.32 -23.54
CA HIS A 15 19.73 30.40 -24.61
C HIS A 15 20.69 29.20 -24.70
N ARG A 16 22.00 29.38 -24.47
CA ARG A 16 22.96 28.27 -24.41
C ARG A 16 22.75 27.37 -23.19
N VAL A 17 22.44 27.95 -22.03
CA VAL A 17 22.12 27.18 -20.82
C VAL A 17 20.86 26.34 -21.03
N VAL A 18 19.80 26.93 -21.60
CA VAL A 18 18.55 26.22 -21.91
C VAL A 18 18.78 25.11 -22.93
N ILE A 19 19.56 25.35 -23.99
CA ILE A 19 19.95 24.30 -24.94
C ILE A 19 20.70 23.17 -24.24
N ASN A 20 21.70 23.48 -23.41
CA ASN A 20 22.49 22.46 -22.72
C ASN A 20 21.64 21.62 -21.77
N LEU A 21 20.69 22.25 -21.05
CA LEU A 21 19.73 21.55 -20.20
C LEU A 21 18.78 20.66 -21.01
N LEU A 22 18.29 21.14 -22.16
CA LEU A 22 17.46 20.33 -23.06
C LEU A 22 18.24 19.15 -23.63
N VAL A 23 19.49 19.35 -24.05
CA VAL A 23 20.36 18.27 -24.56
C VAL A 23 20.61 17.24 -23.47
N LEU A 24 20.90 17.67 -22.23
CA LEU A 24 21.07 16.77 -21.09
C LEU A 24 19.78 16.02 -20.75
N ALA A 25 18.62 16.68 -20.82
CA ALA A 25 17.32 16.05 -20.58
C ALA A 25 16.98 15.02 -21.66
N VAL A 26 17.21 15.34 -22.94
CA VAL A 26 16.99 14.41 -24.07
C VAL A 26 17.95 13.23 -23.98
N PHE A 27 19.22 13.47 -23.65
CA PHE A 27 20.22 12.42 -23.45
C PHE A 27 19.86 11.53 -22.26
N GLY A 28 19.43 12.11 -21.14
CA GLY A 28 18.96 11.38 -19.98
C GLY A 28 17.72 10.54 -20.29
N LEU A 29 16.76 11.08 -21.05
CA LEU A 29 15.55 10.38 -21.45
C LEU A 29 15.87 9.22 -22.41
N THR A 30 16.77 9.42 -23.37
CA THR A 30 17.20 8.35 -24.29
C THR A 30 17.95 7.25 -23.56
N LEU A 31 18.86 7.59 -22.64
CA LEU A 31 19.55 6.62 -21.81
C LEU A 31 18.56 5.83 -20.92
N PHE A 32 17.59 6.51 -20.31
CA PHE A 32 16.53 5.86 -19.53
C PHE A 32 15.69 4.92 -20.39
N CYS A 33 15.30 5.33 -21.60
CA CYS A 33 14.58 4.46 -22.54
C CYS A 33 15.39 3.23 -22.96
N MET A 34 16.72 3.33 -23.03
CA MET A 34 17.59 2.18 -23.33
C MET A 34 17.63 1.15 -22.19
N LEU A 35 17.41 1.57 -20.94
CA LEU A 35 17.31 0.66 -19.79
C LEU A 35 15.97 -0.09 -19.74
N LEU A 36 14.96 0.36 -20.50
CA LEU A 36 13.64 -0.27 -20.51
C LEU A 36 13.64 -1.50 -21.40
N GLN A 37 13.29 -2.64 -20.81
CA GLN A 37 13.18 -3.92 -21.49
C GLN A 37 11.72 -4.26 -21.81
N SER A 38 11.50 -5.12 -22.81
CA SER A 38 10.16 -5.48 -23.28
C SER A 38 9.48 -6.58 -22.46
N LYS A 39 10.23 -7.27 -21.60
CA LYS A 39 9.72 -8.35 -20.74
C LYS A 39 10.18 -8.12 -19.30
N PRO A 40 9.36 -8.45 -18.31
CA PRO A 40 9.81 -8.43 -16.92
C PRO A 40 10.79 -9.59 -16.66
N VAL A 41 11.74 -9.38 -15.75
CA VAL A 41 12.65 -10.42 -15.24
C VAL A 41 12.05 -11.20 -14.06
N ALA A 42 11.09 -10.60 -13.36
CA ALA A 42 10.25 -11.27 -12.37
C ALA A 42 8.94 -11.73 -13.02
N GLU A 43 8.58 -13.00 -12.87
CA GLU A 43 7.27 -13.49 -13.30
C GLU A 43 6.17 -12.93 -12.38
N SER A 44 5.00 -12.61 -12.97
CA SER A 44 3.83 -12.26 -12.16
C SER A 44 3.39 -13.51 -11.41
N ALA A 45 3.59 -13.51 -10.10
CA ALA A 45 3.09 -14.60 -9.29
C ALA A 45 1.55 -14.61 -9.27
N ASP A 46 0.98 -15.81 -9.29
CA ASP A 46 -0.44 -16.02 -9.02
C ASP A 46 -0.80 -15.49 -7.62
N VAL A 47 -2.09 -15.19 -7.41
CA VAL A 47 -2.60 -14.78 -6.11
C VAL A 47 -2.19 -15.84 -5.06
N PRO A 48 -1.47 -15.47 -3.98
CA PRO A 48 -1.07 -16.44 -2.97
C PRO A 48 -2.29 -17.13 -2.37
N SER A 49 -2.23 -18.45 -2.16
CA SER A 49 -3.32 -19.16 -1.50
C SER A 49 -3.51 -18.67 -0.05
N ALA A 50 -4.71 -18.83 0.50
CA ALA A 50 -5.00 -18.46 1.89
C ALA A 50 -4.06 -19.19 2.88
N GLU A 51 -3.74 -20.45 2.61
CA GLU A 51 -2.76 -21.22 3.37
C GLU A 51 -1.35 -20.62 3.29
N ALA A 52 -0.89 -20.24 2.08
CA ALA A 52 0.39 -19.57 1.89
C ALA A 52 0.43 -18.25 2.69
N MET A 53 -0.63 -17.44 2.61
CA MET A 53 -0.76 -16.17 3.33
C MET A 53 -0.68 -16.35 4.84
N SER A 54 -1.41 -17.33 5.39
CA SER A 54 -1.39 -17.63 6.83
C SER A 54 0.01 -18.07 7.30
N SER A 55 0.71 -18.87 6.50
CA SER A 55 2.06 -19.35 6.81
C SER A 55 3.09 -18.22 6.81
N ILE A 56 2.98 -17.31 5.84
CA ILE A 56 3.81 -16.10 5.72
C ILE A 56 3.58 -15.19 6.93
N LYS A 57 2.32 -14.88 7.24
CA LYS A 57 1.93 -14.04 8.39
C LYS A 57 2.51 -14.60 9.69
N ARG A 58 2.38 -15.92 9.90
CA ARG A 58 2.99 -16.60 11.05
C ARG A 58 4.50 -16.44 11.07
N ARG A 59 5.21 -16.66 9.96
CA ARG A 59 6.68 -16.52 9.91
C ARG A 59 7.15 -15.09 10.12
N LEU A 60 6.53 -14.11 9.46
CA LEU A 60 6.83 -12.68 9.63
C LEU A 60 6.60 -12.22 11.08
N SER A 61 5.56 -12.72 11.73
CA SER A 61 5.30 -12.43 13.15
C SER A 61 6.41 -12.91 14.07
N LEU A 62 7.15 -13.96 13.68
CA LEU A 62 8.32 -14.45 14.42
C LEU A 62 9.55 -13.58 14.18
N THR A 63 9.61 -12.81 13.10
CA THR A 63 10.76 -11.94 12.79
C THR A 63 10.75 -10.65 13.62
N VAL A 64 9.57 -10.21 14.07
CA VAL A 64 9.41 -8.95 14.82
C VAL A 64 9.01 -9.22 16.26
N VAL A 65 9.97 -9.04 17.18
CA VAL A 65 9.80 -9.36 18.61
C VAL A 65 10.19 -8.19 19.51
N ASN A 66 9.88 -8.26 20.80
CA ASN A 66 10.32 -7.24 21.76
C ASN A 66 11.82 -7.38 22.09
N TYR A 67 12.31 -8.62 22.15
CA TYR A 67 13.70 -8.95 22.50
C TYR A 67 14.29 -9.88 21.44
N PRO A 68 14.92 -9.34 20.38
CA PRO A 68 15.47 -10.15 19.29
C PRO A 68 16.67 -10.94 19.79
N ARG A 69 16.50 -12.26 19.92
CA ARG A 69 17.56 -13.20 20.35
C ARG A 69 17.65 -14.42 19.45
N SER A 70 17.02 -14.38 18.28
CA SER A 70 16.96 -15.54 17.39
C SER A 70 17.03 -15.14 15.92
N PHE A 71 17.39 -16.11 15.10
CA PHE A 71 17.27 -16.11 13.65
C PHE A 71 16.05 -16.91 13.24
N VAL A 72 15.37 -16.45 12.20
CA VAL A 72 14.21 -17.13 11.61
C VAL A 72 14.61 -17.70 10.25
N ALA A 73 14.31 -18.96 10.02
CA ALA A 73 14.59 -19.65 8.77
C ALA A 73 13.52 -19.36 7.71
N PHE A 74 13.96 -18.95 6.52
CA PHE A 74 13.17 -18.79 5.31
C PHE A 74 13.69 -19.72 4.22
N ARG A 75 12.81 -20.58 3.70
CA ARG A 75 13.09 -21.47 2.57
C ARG A 75 12.67 -20.82 1.26
N GLY A 76 13.09 -21.40 0.13
CA GLY A 76 12.71 -20.92 -1.20
C GLY A 76 11.19 -20.77 -1.38
N THR A 77 10.39 -21.70 -0.87
CA THR A 77 8.92 -21.60 -0.90
C THR A 77 8.36 -20.43 -0.09
N ASP A 78 8.98 -20.13 1.07
CA ASP A 78 8.57 -19.01 1.92
C ASP A 78 8.90 -17.68 1.21
N LEU A 79 10.09 -17.59 0.62
CA LEU A 79 10.55 -16.40 -0.12
C LEU A 79 9.77 -16.18 -1.42
N HIS A 80 9.45 -17.25 -2.14
CA HIS A 80 8.61 -17.18 -3.33
C HIS A 80 7.21 -16.67 -2.98
N SER A 81 6.63 -17.17 -1.88
CA SER A 81 5.31 -16.70 -1.41
C SER A 81 5.36 -15.24 -0.97
N LEU A 82 6.42 -14.80 -0.30
CA LEU A 82 6.64 -13.39 0.07
C LEU A 82 6.78 -12.49 -1.16
N ALA A 83 7.56 -12.92 -2.16
CA ALA A 83 7.72 -12.21 -3.42
C ALA A 83 6.39 -12.13 -4.19
N SER A 84 5.60 -13.19 -4.14
CA SER A 84 4.26 -13.24 -4.74
C SER A 84 3.31 -12.25 -4.07
N MET A 85 3.26 -12.26 -2.74
CA MET A 85 2.50 -11.29 -1.95
C MET A 85 2.95 -9.86 -2.27
N ALA A 86 4.26 -9.57 -2.24
CA ALA A 86 4.78 -8.25 -2.56
C ALA A 86 4.46 -7.80 -4.00
N SER A 87 4.55 -8.70 -4.99
CA SER A 87 4.20 -8.41 -6.39
C SER A 87 2.73 -8.11 -6.56
N TYR A 88 1.92 -8.82 -5.79
CA TYR A 88 0.48 -8.66 -5.80
C TYR A 88 0.07 -7.33 -5.16
N THR A 89 0.59 -7.04 -3.96
CA THR A 89 0.29 -5.84 -3.17
C THR A 89 0.91 -4.57 -3.75
N LEU A 90 2.15 -4.59 -4.25
CA LEU A 90 2.93 -3.39 -4.60
C LEU A 90 3.02 -3.16 -6.11
N LYS A 91 1.92 -3.30 -6.85
CA LYS A 91 1.88 -2.93 -8.27
C LYS A 91 2.25 -1.43 -8.46
N PRO A 92 3.00 -1.05 -9.51
CA PRO A 92 3.36 -1.83 -10.71
C PRO A 92 4.66 -2.66 -10.59
N LEU A 93 5.12 -2.99 -9.37
CA LEU A 93 6.30 -3.81 -9.16
C LEU A 93 5.98 -5.31 -9.23
N LEU A 94 6.88 -6.06 -9.85
CA LEU A 94 6.94 -7.51 -9.78
C LEU A 94 8.22 -7.90 -9.06
N PHE A 95 8.14 -8.89 -8.19
CA PHE A 95 9.23 -9.44 -7.41
C PHE A 95 9.31 -10.94 -7.66
N GLY A 96 10.51 -11.42 -7.95
CA GLY A 96 10.84 -12.82 -8.07
C GLY A 96 12.01 -13.12 -7.15
N VAL A 97 11.94 -14.25 -6.47
CA VAL A 97 13.03 -14.74 -5.64
C VAL A 97 13.29 -16.18 -6.00
N ASP A 98 14.56 -16.50 -6.24
CA ASP A 98 15.05 -17.85 -6.45
C ASP A 98 16.17 -18.12 -5.44
N LEU A 99 16.03 -19.21 -4.69
CA LEU A 99 16.99 -19.60 -3.67
C LEU A 99 17.51 -21.00 -4.01
N ASN A 100 18.79 -21.06 -4.32
CA ASN A 100 19.52 -22.31 -4.47
C ASN A 100 20.41 -22.57 -3.24
N HIS A 101 21.27 -23.59 -3.29
CA HIS A 101 22.06 -24.00 -2.12
C HIS A 101 23.02 -22.94 -1.58
N THR A 102 23.55 -22.05 -2.44
CA THR A 102 24.63 -21.10 -2.09
C THR A 102 24.36 -19.66 -2.50
N LYS A 103 23.33 -19.43 -3.33
CA LYS A 103 22.98 -18.13 -3.88
C LYS A 103 21.48 -17.86 -3.76
N LEU A 104 21.18 -16.61 -3.46
CA LEU A 104 19.87 -16.00 -3.47
C LEU A 104 19.81 -15.02 -4.63
N LYS A 105 18.93 -15.26 -5.60
CA LYS A 105 18.68 -14.35 -6.71
C LYS A 105 17.40 -13.56 -6.45
N LEU A 106 17.53 -12.24 -6.49
CA LEU A 106 16.45 -11.28 -6.30
C LEU A 106 16.17 -10.59 -7.63
N ASN A 107 14.98 -10.77 -8.16
CA ASN A 107 14.53 -10.18 -9.42
C ASN A 107 13.42 -9.18 -9.11
N THR A 108 13.52 -7.97 -9.64
CA THR A 108 12.50 -6.94 -9.52
C THR A 108 12.23 -6.34 -10.89
N SER A 109 10.97 -6.11 -11.24
CA SER A 109 10.57 -5.48 -12.48
C SER A 109 9.56 -4.38 -12.20
N LEU A 110 9.92 -3.13 -12.51
CA LEU A 110 9.01 -2.00 -12.45
C LEU A 110 8.35 -1.80 -13.81
N ALA A 111 7.02 -1.94 -13.91
CA ALA A 111 6.31 -1.63 -15.16
C ALA A 111 6.21 -0.11 -15.35
N VAL A 112 7.14 0.45 -16.12
CA VAL A 112 7.19 1.89 -16.46
C VAL A 112 6.09 2.25 -17.46
N VAL A 113 5.81 1.34 -18.39
CA VAL A 113 4.61 1.38 -19.23
C VAL A 113 3.91 0.04 -19.07
N PRO A 114 2.70 0.00 -18.47
CA PRO A 114 1.98 -1.24 -18.18
C PRO A 114 1.93 -2.16 -19.42
N GLY A 115 2.37 -3.40 -19.25
CA GLY A 115 2.32 -4.44 -20.28
C GLY A 115 3.35 -4.32 -21.42
N THR A 116 4.20 -3.30 -21.46
CA THR A 116 5.09 -3.06 -22.63
C THR A 116 6.53 -2.68 -22.32
N ARG A 117 6.79 -1.98 -21.21
CA ARG A 117 8.14 -1.52 -20.83
C ARG A 117 8.39 -1.70 -19.35
N TYR A 118 9.51 -2.34 -19.04
CA TYR A 118 9.92 -2.70 -17.69
C TYR A 118 11.32 -2.20 -17.42
N LEU A 119 11.52 -1.57 -16.25
CA LEU A 119 12.85 -1.39 -15.69
C LEU A 119 13.15 -2.59 -14.80
N ASN A 120 14.08 -3.43 -15.24
CA ASN A 120 14.44 -4.68 -14.56
C ASN A 120 15.69 -4.51 -13.72
N LEU A 121 15.65 -5.02 -12.49
CA LEU A 121 16.80 -5.16 -11.60
C LEU A 121 16.93 -6.64 -11.21
N SER A 122 18.07 -7.27 -11.45
CA SER A 122 18.36 -8.63 -11.02
C SER A 122 19.65 -8.65 -10.21
N CYS A 123 19.58 -9.04 -8.94
CA CYS A 123 20.73 -9.08 -8.03
C CYS A 123 20.97 -10.49 -7.53
N SER A 124 22.23 -10.93 -7.52
CA SER A 124 22.66 -12.19 -6.94
C SER A 124 23.40 -11.92 -5.63
N VAL A 125 22.97 -12.60 -4.58
CA VAL A 125 23.50 -12.50 -3.22
C VAL A 125 23.99 -13.88 -2.82
N GLU A 126 25.18 -13.95 -2.21
CA GLU A 126 25.77 -15.20 -1.74
C GLU A 126 26.29 -15.05 -0.31
N ALA A 127 26.55 -16.20 0.34
CA ALA A 127 27.19 -16.20 1.65
C ALA A 127 28.64 -15.70 1.51
N HIS A 128 29.11 -14.87 2.45
CA HIS A 128 30.51 -14.48 2.47
C HIS A 128 31.40 -15.74 2.62
N PRO A 129 32.57 -15.84 1.95
CA PRO A 129 33.42 -17.05 2.01
C PRO A 129 33.87 -17.45 3.42
N GLN A 130 33.99 -16.47 4.32
CA GLN A 130 34.32 -16.67 5.73
C GLN A 130 33.09 -16.83 6.63
N GLN A 131 31.88 -16.94 6.06
CA GLN A 131 30.66 -17.14 6.83
C GLN A 131 30.67 -18.52 7.48
N GLN A 132 30.48 -18.58 8.80
CA GLN A 132 30.38 -19.84 9.50
C GLN A 132 29.01 -20.52 9.28
N PRO A 133 28.95 -21.86 9.21
CA PRO A 133 27.71 -22.60 9.08
C PRO A 133 26.85 -22.50 10.35
N ILE A 134 25.53 -22.62 10.19
CA ILE A 134 24.60 -22.48 11.32
C ILE A 134 24.37 -23.83 11.99
N SER A 135 24.56 -23.87 13.31
CA SER A 135 24.38 -25.08 14.11
C SER A 135 22.89 -25.24 14.51
N GLY A 136 22.14 -26.04 13.75
CA GLY A 136 20.76 -26.42 14.10
C GLY A 136 19.84 -26.64 12.90
N LEU A 137 18.83 -27.50 13.05
CA LEU A 137 17.82 -27.80 12.01
C LEU A 137 16.44 -27.17 12.29
N ALA A 138 16.32 -26.38 13.36
CA ALA A 138 15.05 -25.80 13.80
C ALA A 138 14.64 -24.60 12.92
N SER A 139 13.34 -24.32 12.82
CA SER A 139 12.82 -23.15 12.08
C SER A 139 13.18 -21.80 12.71
N VAL A 140 13.59 -21.82 13.99
CA VAL A 140 14.09 -20.67 14.74
C VAL A 140 15.31 -21.14 15.54
N VAL A 141 16.41 -20.41 15.46
CA VAL A 141 17.66 -20.75 16.14
C VAL A 141 18.07 -19.55 17.00
N ARG A 142 18.49 -19.79 18.25
CA ARG A 142 18.97 -18.72 19.14
C ARG A 142 20.24 -18.09 18.56
N SER A 143 20.42 -16.79 18.75
CA SER A 143 21.59 -16.08 18.24
C SER A 143 22.90 -16.64 18.82
N GLU A 144 22.88 -17.24 20.00
CA GLU A 144 24.01 -17.93 20.62
C GLU A 144 24.54 -19.13 19.80
N ALA A 145 23.72 -19.70 18.92
CA ALA A 145 24.10 -20.80 18.02
C ALA A 145 24.60 -20.32 16.64
N VAL A 146 24.72 -19.00 16.46
CA VAL A 146 25.23 -18.34 15.26
C VAL A 146 26.36 -17.41 15.67
N ASP A 147 27.55 -17.54 15.07
CA ASP A 147 28.64 -16.61 15.33
C ASP A 147 28.25 -15.20 14.83
N GLU A 148 27.98 -14.29 15.77
CA GLU A 148 27.59 -12.91 15.44
C GLU A 148 28.74 -12.11 14.81
N THR A 149 29.99 -12.55 14.99
CA THR A 149 31.17 -11.94 14.36
C THR A 149 31.43 -12.43 12.94
N SER A 150 30.76 -13.52 12.55
CA SER A 150 30.80 -14.01 11.17
C SER A 150 30.28 -12.94 10.21
N PRO A 151 30.93 -12.72 9.06
CA PRO A 151 30.39 -11.86 8.01
C PRO A 151 29.06 -12.41 7.50
N GLY A 152 28.22 -11.52 6.98
CA GLY A 152 26.90 -11.86 6.45
C GLY A 152 26.93 -12.23 4.97
N LEU A 153 26.00 -11.65 4.22
CA LEU A 153 25.83 -11.87 2.79
C LEU A 153 26.58 -10.82 1.99
N ILE A 154 27.03 -11.22 0.79
CA ILE A 154 27.67 -10.34 -0.18
C ILE A 154 26.82 -10.24 -1.44
N LEU A 155 26.73 -9.02 -1.98
CA LEU A 155 26.18 -8.77 -3.32
C LEU A 155 27.26 -9.09 -4.35
N GLU A 156 27.04 -10.14 -5.14
CA GLU A 156 28.01 -10.59 -6.15
C GLU A 156 27.88 -9.75 -7.42
N ARG A 157 26.66 -9.64 -7.93
CA ARG A 157 26.37 -8.97 -9.20
C ARG A 157 24.93 -8.48 -9.23
N CYS A 158 24.73 -7.26 -9.73
CA CYS A 158 23.41 -6.75 -10.07
C CYS A 158 23.35 -6.34 -11.54
N GLU A 159 22.19 -6.49 -12.17
CA GLU A 159 21.92 -6.06 -13.54
C GLU A 159 20.71 -5.13 -13.55
N LEU A 160 20.89 -3.88 -13.98
CA LEU A 160 19.83 -2.89 -14.14
C LEU A 160 19.64 -2.60 -15.62
N GLY A 161 18.48 -2.96 -16.18
CA GLY A 161 18.13 -2.65 -17.56
C GLY A 161 19.11 -3.19 -18.61
N GLY A 162 19.80 -4.30 -18.32
CA GLY A 162 20.84 -4.88 -19.19
C GLY A 162 22.27 -4.45 -18.87
N ILE A 163 22.46 -3.48 -17.95
CA ILE A 163 23.78 -3.05 -17.50
C ILE A 163 24.16 -3.83 -16.25
N ALA A 164 25.27 -4.57 -16.31
CA ALA A 164 25.79 -5.31 -15.17
C ALA A 164 26.74 -4.44 -14.32
N PHE A 165 26.53 -4.48 -13.01
CA PHE A 165 27.32 -3.83 -11.98
C PHE A 165 27.99 -4.90 -11.11
N SER A 166 29.25 -4.68 -10.75
CA SER A 166 30.06 -5.54 -9.87
C SER A 166 30.81 -4.69 -8.85
N GLY A 167 31.08 -5.23 -7.66
CA GLY A 167 31.85 -4.51 -6.63
C GLY A 167 31.10 -3.35 -6.00
N GLU A 168 31.77 -2.22 -5.75
CA GLU A 168 31.19 -1.07 -5.05
C GLU A 168 30.05 -0.39 -5.83
N ASP A 169 30.07 -0.47 -7.16
CA ASP A 169 29.06 0.12 -8.05
C ASP A 169 27.67 -0.54 -7.89
N ILE A 170 27.60 -1.74 -7.32
CA ILE A 170 26.34 -2.43 -7.05
C ILE A 170 25.46 -1.61 -6.09
N ARG A 171 26.06 -1.01 -5.05
CA ARG A 171 25.32 -0.26 -4.04
C ARG A 171 24.57 0.91 -4.65
N TRP A 172 25.20 1.60 -5.61
CA TRP A 172 24.57 2.69 -6.34
C TRP A 172 23.31 2.22 -7.07
N ALA A 173 23.39 1.12 -7.82
CA ALA A 173 22.26 0.59 -8.58
C ALA A 173 21.09 0.15 -7.66
N VAL A 174 21.40 -0.52 -6.56
CA VAL A 174 20.42 -0.94 -5.55
C VAL A 174 19.78 0.27 -4.86
N ASN A 175 20.58 1.24 -4.42
CA ASN A 175 20.10 2.44 -3.75
C ASN A 175 19.28 3.34 -4.67
N LEU A 176 19.60 3.40 -5.97
CA LEU A 176 18.82 4.16 -6.95
C LEU A 176 17.38 3.62 -7.05
N VAL A 177 17.24 2.31 -7.25
CA VAL A 177 15.93 1.67 -7.38
C VAL A 177 15.19 1.68 -6.03
N ALA A 178 15.86 1.35 -4.92
CA ALA A 178 15.27 1.40 -3.60
C ALA A 178 14.82 2.81 -3.22
N GLY A 179 15.64 3.83 -3.52
CA GLY A 179 15.34 5.24 -3.26
C GLY A 179 14.15 5.77 -4.05
N MET A 180 14.02 5.37 -5.32
CA MET A 180 12.88 5.73 -6.17
C MET A 180 11.56 5.13 -5.66
N LEU A 181 11.62 3.91 -5.09
CA LEU A 181 10.42 3.15 -4.73
C LEU A 181 10.00 3.32 -3.27
N LEU A 182 10.96 3.31 -2.36
CA LEU A 182 10.75 3.19 -0.92
C LEU A 182 11.29 4.42 -0.15
N GLY A 183 11.93 5.36 -0.83
CA GLY A 183 12.50 6.58 -0.24
C GLY A 183 13.97 6.44 0.17
N LYS A 184 14.58 7.56 0.59
CA LYS A 184 16.03 7.64 0.86
C LYS A 184 16.49 6.88 2.12
N ASP A 185 15.58 6.50 3.00
CA ASP A 185 15.88 5.86 4.29
C ASP A 185 16.03 4.33 4.23
N VAL A 186 16.07 3.75 3.02
CA VAL A 186 16.04 2.29 2.80
C VAL A 186 17.44 1.68 2.78
N GLU A 187 18.46 2.47 2.47
CA GLU A 187 19.87 2.05 2.45
C GLU A 187 20.31 1.38 3.78
N PRO A 188 20.03 1.94 4.98
CA PRO A 188 20.38 1.29 6.25
C PRO A 188 19.68 -0.06 6.48
N ILE A 189 18.51 -0.29 5.86
CA ILE A 189 17.74 -1.53 5.97
C ILE A 189 18.41 -2.62 5.15
N ILE A 190 18.79 -2.31 3.91
CA ILE A 190 19.47 -3.24 3.00
C ILE A 190 20.83 -3.63 3.57
N GLU A 191 21.62 -2.65 4.00
CA GLU A 191 22.93 -2.89 4.61
C GLU A 191 22.81 -3.75 5.88
N ARG A 192 21.83 -3.48 6.74
CA ARG A 192 21.60 -4.32 7.91
C ARG A 192 21.21 -5.74 7.51
N PHE A 193 20.31 -5.89 6.54
CA PHE A 193 19.88 -7.21 6.08
C PHE A 193 21.06 -8.03 5.56
N LEU A 194 21.91 -7.44 4.70
CA LEU A 194 23.09 -8.11 4.17
C LEU A 194 24.08 -8.47 5.29
N ASN A 195 24.37 -7.54 6.20
CA ASN A 195 25.35 -7.76 7.27
C ASN A 195 24.87 -8.76 8.34
N THR A 196 23.56 -8.81 8.61
CA THR A 196 23.01 -9.62 9.72
C THR A 196 22.42 -10.95 9.27
N SER A 197 22.00 -11.09 8.01
CA SER A 197 21.45 -12.35 7.52
C SER A 197 22.56 -13.34 7.19
N ARG A 198 22.18 -14.62 7.11
CA ARG A 198 23.07 -15.72 6.74
C ARG A 198 22.39 -16.60 5.72
N LEU A 199 23.16 -17.15 4.80
CA LEU A 199 22.68 -18.11 3.82
C LEU A 199 23.42 -19.42 4.03
N ASP A 200 22.70 -20.49 4.35
CA ASP A 200 23.29 -21.80 4.59
C ASP A 200 22.37 -22.90 4.05
N ARG A 201 22.92 -23.80 3.22
CA ARG A 201 22.23 -24.96 2.61
C ARG A 201 20.85 -24.64 2.00
N GLY A 202 20.72 -23.52 1.29
CA GLY A 202 19.46 -23.10 0.67
C GLY A 202 18.38 -22.66 1.67
N VAL A 203 18.81 -22.20 2.85
CA VAL A 203 17.96 -21.54 3.83
C VAL A 203 18.54 -20.17 4.12
N LEU A 204 17.69 -19.14 3.97
CA LEU A 204 18.00 -17.78 4.37
C LEU A 204 17.62 -17.60 5.84
N TRP A 205 18.60 -17.27 6.67
CA TRP A 205 18.41 -17.00 8.09
C TRP A 205 18.44 -15.51 8.33
N VAL A 206 17.29 -14.97 8.75
CA VAL A 206 17.12 -13.53 8.98
C VAL A 206 17.11 -13.27 10.48
N ARG A 207 17.93 -12.31 10.92
CA ARG A 207 17.95 -11.89 12.33
C ARG A 207 16.63 -11.21 12.69
N GLN A 208 16.07 -11.58 13.84
CA GLN A 208 14.90 -10.88 14.37
C GLN A 208 15.19 -9.39 14.58
N VAL A 209 14.17 -8.55 14.37
CA VAL A 209 14.23 -7.11 14.57
C VAL A 209 13.35 -6.73 15.76
N SER A 210 13.78 -5.76 16.58
CA SER A 210 12.94 -5.30 17.68
C SER A 210 11.81 -4.39 17.18
N ARG A 211 10.63 -4.47 17.79
CA ARG A 211 9.49 -3.57 17.48
C ARG A 211 9.87 -2.08 17.52
N PRO A 212 10.59 -1.58 18.54
CA PRO A 212 11.00 -0.17 18.58
C PRO A 212 11.98 0.21 17.46
N GLN A 213 12.89 -0.69 17.08
CA GLN A 213 13.83 -0.43 15.98
C GLN A 213 13.13 -0.42 14.63
N LEU A 214 12.19 -1.35 14.40
CA LEU A 214 11.37 -1.36 13.20
C LEU A 214 10.55 -0.08 13.10
N LYS A 215 9.90 0.34 14.20
CA LYS A 215 9.19 1.62 14.27
C LYS A 215 10.10 2.80 13.97
N GLN A 216 11.33 2.82 14.50
CA GLN A 216 12.28 3.90 14.25
C GLN A 216 12.71 3.98 12.77
N MET A 217 12.85 2.83 12.11
CA MET A 217 13.17 2.75 10.67
C MET A 217 12.02 3.28 9.82
N VAL A 218 10.79 2.89 10.16
CA VAL A 218 9.56 3.35 9.49
C VAL A 218 9.25 4.81 9.84
N SER A 219 9.67 5.32 11.00
CA SER A 219 9.35 6.69 11.43
C SER A 219 10.24 7.79 10.87
N ARG A 220 11.43 7.44 10.36
CA ARG A 220 12.35 8.44 9.80
C ARG A 220 11.89 8.97 8.44
N SER A 221 10.96 8.27 7.77
CA SER A 221 10.30 8.73 6.55
C SER A 221 9.15 9.71 6.84
N ALA A 222 9.41 10.77 7.62
CA ALA A 222 8.41 11.72 8.14
C ALA A 222 7.82 12.69 7.09
N GLU A 223 8.31 12.64 5.84
CA GLU A 223 7.59 13.20 4.70
C GLU A 223 6.71 12.10 4.12
N LEU A 224 5.46 12.41 3.74
CA LEU A 224 4.62 11.50 2.93
C LEU A 224 5.53 10.90 1.84
N PRO A 225 5.85 9.58 1.89
CA PRO A 225 6.75 9.00 0.91
C PRO A 225 6.28 9.40 -0.48
N LEU A 226 7.17 9.82 -1.38
CA LEU A 226 6.79 10.27 -2.72
C LEU A 226 5.86 9.26 -3.42
N GLY A 227 6.04 7.96 -3.15
CA GLY A 227 5.15 6.88 -3.57
C GLY A 227 3.75 6.92 -2.94
N LEU A 228 3.62 7.25 -1.66
CA LEU A 228 2.32 7.40 -0.98
C LEU A 228 1.60 8.67 -1.42
N SER A 229 2.31 9.78 -1.63
CA SER A 229 1.70 10.97 -2.24
C SER A 229 1.13 10.64 -3.63
N ALA A 230 1.86 9.88 -4.46
CA ALA A 230 1.37 9.39 -5.75
C ALA A 230 0.18 8.43 -5.63
N LEU A 231 0.20 7.55 -4.63
CA LEU A 231 -0.84 6.56 -4.31
C LEU A 231 -2.16 7.20 -3.86
N LEU A 232 -2.07 8.19 -2.97
CA LEU A 232 -3.24 8.93 -2.45
C LEU A 232 -3.81 9.88 -3.52
N SER A 233 -2.96 10.35 -4.43
CA SER A 233 -3.34 11.37 -5.39
C SER A 233 -3.83 10.88 -6.75
N GLY A 234 -3.57 9.63 -7.12
CA GLY A 234 -3.85 9.17 -8.49
C GLY A 234 -3.15 10.01 -9.56
N GLY A 235 -1.99 10.61 -9.24
CA GLY A 235 -1.17 11.42 -10.16
C GLY A 235 -1.04 12.91 -9.82
N GLN A 236 -1.72 13.45 -8.79
CA GLN A 236 -1.62 14.86 -8.35
C GLN A 236 -1.22 15.01 -6.87
N SER A 237 0.09 15.06 -6.56
CA SER A 237 0.65 15.04 -5.20
C SER A 237 -0.20 15.76 -4.12
N LEU A 238 -0.81 14.99 -3.21
CA LEU A 238 -1.50 15.51 -2.02
C LEU A 238 -0.48 15.72 -0.90
N THR A 239 -0.51 16.90 -0.29
CA THR A 239 0.37 17.29 0.81
C THR A 239 -0.37 17.24 2.15
N LEU A 240 0.33 17.07 3.27
CA LEU A 240 -0.27 17.18 4.61
C LEU A 240 -0.98 18.53 4.82
N ALA A 241 -0.45 19.61 4.22
CA ALA A 241 -1.06 20.94 4.28
C ALA A 241 -2.46 20.97 3.65
N GLN A 242 -2.71 20.18 2.60
CA GLN A 242 -4.03 20.06 1.97
C GLN A 242 -5.01 19.23 2.79
N LEU A 243 -4.54 18.28 3.60
CA LEU A 243 -5.37 17.46 4.47
C LEU A 243 -5.72 18.16 5.80
N GLN A 244 -4.88 19.10 6.26
CA GLN A 244 -5.04 19.76 7.55
C GLN A 244 -6.43 20.39 7.80
N PRO A 245 -7.06 21.10 6.85
CA PRO A 245 -8.40 21.66 7.05
C PRO A 245 -9.44 20.59 7.37
N TYR A 246 -9.33 19.43 6.74
CA TYR A 246 -10.23 18.31 6.92
C TYR A 246 -9.98 17.55 8.23
N PHE A 247 -8.71 17.44 8.66
CA PHE A 247 -8.42 16.92 10.00
C PHE A 247 -9.00 17.82 11.10
N ASN A 248 -8.99 19.14 10.92
CA ASN A 248 -9.61 20.05 11.88
C ASN A 248 -11.13 19.80 12.00
N VAL A 249 -11.81 19.46 10.89
CA VAL A 249 -13.23 19.06 10.90
C VAL A 249 -13.43 17.76 11.67
N ILE A 250 -12.56 16.76 11.49
CA ILE A 250 -12.66 15.49 12.22
C ILE A 250 -12.46 15.72 13.73
N GLU A 251 -11.48 16.54 14.10
CA GLU A 251 -11.25 16.87 15.52
C GLU A 251 -12.41 17.66 16.12
N SER A 252 -13.07 18.57 15.39
CA SER A 252 -14.24 19.29 15.92
C SER A 252 -15.40 18.34 16.22
N VAL A 253 -15.70 17.42 15.29
CA VAL A 253 -16.74 16.40 15.49
C VAL A 253 -16.39 15.47 16.67
N ARG A 254 -15.11 15.13 16.82
CA ARG A 254 -14.62 14.33 17.94
C ARG A 254 -14.75 15.06 19.27
N THR A 255 -14.39 16.34 19.33
CA THR A 255 -14.53 17.15 20.54
C THR A 255 -15.99 17.23 20.96
N GLU A 256 -16.91 17.42 20.02
CA GLU A 256 -18.36 17.47 20.29
C GLU A 256 -18.93 16.13 20.79
N SER A 257 -18.49 15.01 20.20
CA SER A 257 -18.97 13.67 20.53
C SER A 257 -18.26 13.03 21.73
N GLY A 258 -17.07 13.52 22.09
CA GLY A 258 -16.21 12.97 23.13
C GLY A 258 -15.71 11.55 22.78
N ALA A 259 -15.90 10.61 23.70
CA ALA A 259 -15.53 9.20 23.51
C ALA A 259 -16.65 8.34 22.88
N LYS A 260 -17.83 8.92 22.63
CA LYS A 260 -18.99 8.17 22.17
C LYS A 260 -18.85 7.81 20.69
N PRO A 261 -19.15 6.56 20.29
CA PRO A 261 -19.27 6.22 18.88
C PRO A 261 -20.40 7.02 18.23
N VAL A 262 -20.19 7.53 17.02
CA VAL A 262 -21.18 8.28 16.25
C VAL A 262 -21.20 7.80 14.80
N SER A 263 -22.35 7.96 14.14
CA SER A 263 -22.53 7.61 12.73
C SER A 263 -21.46 8.27 11.86
N LEU A 264 -20.98 7.54 10.85
CA LEU A 264 -20.05 8.04 9.84
C LEU A 264 -20.57 9.31 9.16
N THR A 265 -21.89 9.49 9.03
CA THR A 265 -22.51 10.70 8.49
C THR A 265 -22.10 11.96 9.26
N ARG A 266 -21.90 11.85 10.59
CA ARG A 266 -21.48 13.00 11.43
C ARG A 266 -20.07 13.49 11.10
N PHE A 267 -19.25 12.65 10.46
CA PHE A 267 -17.94 13.05 9.93
C PHE A 267 -18.02 13.41 8.44
N ILE A 268 -18.68 12.58 7.63
CA ILE A 268 -18.80 12.76 6.18
C ILE A 268 -19.46 14.08 5.84
N GLN A 269 -20.58 14.42 6.46
CA GLN A 269 -21.35 15.61 6.14
C GLN A 269 -20.54 16.92 6.26
N PRO A 270 -19.89 17.23 7.40
CA PRO A 270 -19.09 18.44 7.50
C PRO A 270 -17.80 18.39 6.67
N LEU A 271 -17.22 17.20 6.43
CA LEU A 271 -16.05 17.07 5.55
C LEU A 271 -16.38 17.45 4.11
N PHE A 272 -17.49 16.96 3.59
CA PHE A 272 -17.92 17.26 2.22
C PHE A 272 -18.55 18.65 2.08
N ALA A 273 -19.10 19.21 3.17
CA ALA A 273 -19.45 20.63 3.22
C ALA A 273 -18.21 21.53 3.09
N GLU A 274 -17.11 21.19 3.78
CA GLU A 274 -15.84 21.90 3.65
C GLU A 274 -15.23 21.70 2.25
N ALA A 275 -15.31 20.50 1.68
CA ALA A 275 -14.87 20.23 0.31
C ALA A 275 -15.64 21.09 -0.71
N ASN A 276 -16.97 21.12 -0.61
CA ASN A 276 -17.83 21.95 -1.45
C ASN A 276 -17.48 23.45 -1.34
N ARG A 277 -17.22 23.94 -0.12
CA ARG A 277 -16.83 25.34 0.12
C ARG A 277 -15.48 25.67 -0.52
N ARG A 278 -14.50 24.77 -0.41
CA ARG A 278 -13.14 24.96 -0.96
C ARG A 278 -13.08 24.81 -2.47
N ALA A 279 -13.92 23.93 -3.03
CA ALA A 279 -14.07 23.71 -4.46
C ALA A 279 -14.53 24.96 -5.24
N GLN A 280 -15.01 26.02 -4.56
CA GLN A 280 -15.24 27.33 -5.19
C GLN A 280 -13.96 28.00 -5.70
N ARG A 281 -12.78 27.58 -5.22
CA ARG A 281 -11.48 28.16 -5.53
C ARG A 281 -10.44 27.13 -5.97
N ALA A 282 -10.81 25.86 -6.05
CA ALA A 282 -9.94 24.73 -6.35
C ALA A 282 -10.72 23.65 -7.10
N ASP A 283 -10.02 22.63 -7.61
CA ASP A 283 -10.66 21.49 -8.28
C ASP A 283 -11.53 20.68 -7.28
N PRO A 284 -12.84 20.51 -7.55
CA PRO A 284 -13.72 19.67 -6.72
C PRO A 284 -13.18 18.25 -6.52
N ALA A 285 -12.55 17.65 -7.54
CA ALA A 285 -12.01 16.30 -7.44
C ALA A 285 -10.81 16.24 -6.49
N LEU A 286 -10.00 17.30 -6.42
CA LEU A 286 -8.88 17.39 -5.51
C LEU A 286 -9.35 17.56 -4.05
N GLU A 287 -10.34 18.43 -3.82
CA GLU A 287 -10.93 18.63 -2.49
C GLU A 287 -11.65 17.37 -2.00
N ASN A 288 -12.31 16.61 -2.89
CA ASN A 288 -12.88 15.30 -2.56
C ASN A 288 -11.83 14.28 -2.14
N ARG A 289 -10.71 14.19 -2.86
CA ARG A 289 -9.61 13.29 -2.46
C ARG A 289 -9.08 13.68 -1.09
N ALA A 290 -8.93 14.98 -0.81
CA ALA A 290 -8.45 15.46 0.48
C ALA A 290 -9.44 15.11 1.61
N ALA A 291 -10.74 15.36 1.42
CA ALA A 291 -11.79 14.99 2.38
C ALA A 291 -11.85 13.48 2.62
N PHE A 292 -11.79 12.69 1.53
CA PHE A 292 -11.78 11.23 1.56
C PHE A 292 -10.59 10.70 2.37
N TRP A 293 -9.37 11.14 2.07
CA TRP A 293 -8.19 10.64 2.77
C TRP A 293 -8.13 11.13 4.21
N ALA A 294 -8.60 12.33 4.51
CA ALA A 294 -8.73 12.79 5.89
C ALA A 294 -9.71 11.90 6.67
N LEU A 295 -10.88 11.57 6.11
CA LEU A 295 -11.84 10.65 6.72
C LEU A 295 -11.19 9.30 7.03
N MET A 296 -10.53 8.72 6.02
CA MET A 296 -9.86 7.43 6.13
C MET A 296 -8.81 7.42 7.23
N LEU A 297 -7.90 8.40 7.21
CA LEU A 297 -6.78 8.46 8.14
C LEU A 297 -7.21 8.89 9.55
N GLY A 298 -8.29 9.66 9.68
CA GLY A 298 -8.79 10.12 10.97
C GLY A 298 -9.59 9.06 11.73
N LEU A 299 -10.25 8.14 11.01
CA LEU A 299 -11.14 7.12 11.58
C LEU A 299 -10.60 5.68 11.50
N ALA A 300 -9.46 5.46 10.85
CA ALA A 300 -8.80 4.17 10.82
C ALA A 300 -8.41 3.66 12.23
N ASP A 301 -8.22 2.35 12.35
CA ASP A 301 -7.53 1.80 13.51
C ASP A 301 -5.99 1.88 13.36
N ALA A 302 -5.28 1.59 14.44
CA ALA A 302 -3.82 1.61 14.46
C ALA A 302 -3.16 0.58 13.54
N LYS A 303 -3.86 -0.51 13.17
CA LYS A 303 -3.32 -1.55 12.29
C LYS A 303 -3.38 -1.12 10.83
N PHE A 304 -4.45 -0.43 10.44
CA PHE A 304 -4.59 0.10 9.09
C PHE A 304 -3.59 1.23 8.84
N THR A 305 -3.39 2.13 9.80
CA THR A 305 -2.33 3.15 9.68
C THR A 305 -0.93 2.51 9.69
N ALA A 306 -0.71 1.44 10.46
CA ALA A 306 0.52 0.64 10.38
C ALA A 306 0.75 -0.01 9.02
N LEU A 307 -0.30 -0.59 8.42
CA LEU A 307 -0.24 -1.20 7.09
C LEU A 307 0.18 -0.19 6.01
N LEU A 308 -0.30 1.05 6.14
CA LEU A 308 0.06 2.15 5.23
C LEU A 308 1.41 2.80 5.57
N GLY A 309 2.09 2.39 6.63
CA GLY A 309 3.32 3.03 7.10
C GLY A 309 3.11 4.43 7.68
N LEU A 310 1.89 4.73 8.15
CA LEU A 310 1.43 6.04 8.58
C LEU A 310 1.36 6.22 10.10
N GLU A 311 1.95 5.31 10.88
CA GLU A 311 1.95 5.37 12.36
C GLU A 311 2.57 6.66 12.91
N THR A 312 3.34 7.38 12.09
CA THR A 312 4.20 8.49 12.49
C THR A 312 3.64 9.84 12.06
N LEU A 313 2.56 9.83 11.27
CA LEU A 313 1.80 11.04 11.02
C LEU A 313 1.21 11.52 12.35
N PRO A 314 1.22 12.84 12.62
CA PRO A 314 0.63 13.42 13.83
C PRO A 314 -0.91 13.43 13.75
N ILE A 315 -1.51 12.37 13.23
CA ILE A 315 -2.95 12.20 13.07
C ILE A 315 -3.44 11.34 14.21
N ARG A 316 -4.38 11.87 15.00
CA ARG A 316 -5.04 11.10 16.04
C ARG A 316 -6.10 10.20 15.39
N SER A 317 -5.67 9.01 14.95
CA SER A 317 -6.55 7.99 14.39
C SER A 317 -7.32 7.30 15.52
N VAL A 318 -8.64 7.48 15.56
CA VAL A 318 -9.49 6.83 16.57
C VAL A 318 -10.76 6.32 15.91
N GLN A 319 -11.00 5.02 16.03
CA GLN A 319 -12.20 4.37 15.53
C GLN A 319 -13.44 4.78 16.38
N GLN A 320 -14.04 5.90 16.00
CA GLN A 320 -15.26 6.45 16.60
C GLN A 320 -16.46 6.40 15.66
N GLY A 321 -16.23 6.19 14.36
CA GLY A 321 -17.28 6.03 13.37
C GLY A 321 -18.04 4.71 13.56
N THR A 322 -19.36 4.78 13.37
CA THR A 322 -20.23 3.61 13.19
C THR A 322 -20.96 3.70 11.86
N LEU A 323 -21.35 2.55 11.33
CA LEU A 323 -22.18 2.42 10.14
C LEU A 323 -23.28 1.40 10.47
N GLY A 324 -24.54 1.76 10.31
CA GLY A 324 -25.67 1.00 10.84
C GLY A 324 -25.60 0.81 12.36
N GLY A 325 -24.93 1.73 13.09
CA GLY A 325 -24.67 1.59 14.52
C GLY A 325 -23.52 0.64 14.89
N ARG A 326 -22.86 0.00 13.92
CA ARG A 326 -21.77 -0.98 14.10
C ARG A 326 -20.41 -0.38 13.74
N LYS A 327 -19.39 -0.67 14.56
CA LYS A 327 -18.02 -0.17 14.37
C LYS A 327 -17.23 -0.96 13.32
N ASP A 328 -17.47 -2.26 13.29
CA ASP A 328 -16.94 -3.22 12.34
C ASP A 328 -17.42 -2.91 10.92
N LEU A 329 -18.73 -2.70 10.68
CA LEU A 329 -19.24 -2.28 9.37
C LEU A 329 -18.63 -0.95 8.89
N ALA A 330 -18.35 -0.01 9.80
CA ALA A 330 -17.66 1.22 9.44
C ALA A 330 -16.22 0.95 8.94
N LEU A 331 -15.52 -0.03 9.52
CA LEU A 331 -14.20 -0.43 9.02
C LEU A 331 -14.29 -1.12 7.66
N HIS A 332 -15.23 -2.05 7.47
CA HIS A 332 -15.51 -2.67 6.17
C HIS A 332 -15.70 -1.63 5.07
N PHE A 333 -16.58 -0.66 5.33
CA PHE A 333 -16.84 0.44 4.42
C PHE A 333 -15.59 1.28 4.13
N LEU A 334 -14.91 1.78 5.17
CA LEU A 334 -13.75 2.65 5.00
C LEU A 334 -12.60 1.91 4.30
N TYR A 335 -12.25 0.70 4.73
CA TYR A 335 -11.11 -0.03 4.19
C TYR A 335 -11.36 -0.45 2.74
N SER A 336 -12.56 -0.93 2.41
CA SER A 336 -12.94 -1.25 1.03
C SER A 336 -12.91 0.00 0.13
N ALA A 337 -13.33 1.15 0.64
CA ALA A 337 -13.23 2.41 -0.08
C ALA A 337 -11.78 2.82 -0.36
N ALA A 338 -10.90 2.76 0.65
CA ALA A 338 -9.48 3.11 0.49
C ALA A 338 -8.75 2.14 -0.45
N ILE A 339 -9.05 0.85 -0.36
CA ILE A 339 -8.54 -0.17 -1.28
C ILE A 339 -8.99 0.11 -2.71
N LYS A 340 -10.25 0.52 -2.92
CA LYS A 340 -10.72 0.90 -4.24
C LYS A 340 -9.97 2.14 -4.76
N ALA A 341 -9.72 3.12 -3.90
CA ALA A 341 -8.91 4.29 -4.25
C ALA A 341 -7.49 3.89 -4.69
N PHE A 342 -6.86 2.97 -3.96
CA PHE A 342 -5.56 2.39 -4.31
C PHE A 342 -5.58 1.59 -5.61
N SER A 343 -6.66 0.84 -5.88
CA SER A 343 -6.81 0.05 -7.11
C SER A 343 -6.87 0.92 -8.36
N LYS A 344 -7.51 2.11 -8.28
CA LYS A 344 -7.43 3.12 -9.35
C LYS A 344 -6.02 3.72 -9.49
N ALA A 345 -5.28 3.83 -8.38
CA ALA A 345 -3.87 4.21 -8.35
C ALA A 345 -2.90 3.05 -8.71
N GLN A 346 -3.41 1.96 -9.31
CA GLN A 346 -2.68 0.76 -9.74
C GLN A 346 -2.20 -0.18 -8.62
N VAL A 347 -2.75 -0.12 -7.41
CA VAL A 347 -2.40 -1.01 -6.28
C VAL A 347 -3.52 -2.02 -6.01
N SER A 348 -3.22 -3.30 -6.20
CA SER A 348 -4.20 -4.39 -6.22
C SER A 348 -4.21 -5.13 -4.89
N PHE A 349 -5.36 -5.20 -4.22
CA PHE A 349 -5.58 -6.02 -3.02
C PHE A 349 -6.52 -7.20 -3.34
N SER A 350 -6.32 -8.34 -2.68
CA SER A 350 -7.08 -9.56 -2.93
C SER A 350 -8.25 -9.62 -1.97
N VAL A 351 -9.36 -10.22 -2.42
CA VAL A 351 -10.54 -10.46 -1.59
C VAL A 351 -10.20 -11.28 -0.33
N GLY A 352 -9.16 -12.13 -0.40
CA GLY A 352 -8.65 -12.90 0.75
C GLY A 352 -7.84 -12.07 1.75
N GLU A 353 -6.97 -11.16 1.29
CA GLU A 353 -6.25 -10.22 2.17
C GLU A 353 -7.20 -9.20 2.80
N LEU A 354 -8.22 -8.77 2.04
CA LEU A 354 -9.32 -7.93 2.52
C LEU A 354 -9.99 -8.59 3.72
N LYS A 355 -10.36 -9.87 3.60
CA LYS A 355 -10.92 -10.65 4.70
C LYS A 355 -9.96 -10.77 5.91
N GLU A 356 -8.68 -11.06 5.69
CA GLU A 356 -7.70 -11.20 6.78
C GLU A 356 -7.41 -9.89 7.54
N ILE A 357 -7.53 -8.74 6.88
CA ILE A 357 -7.41 -7.40 7.49
C ILE A 357 -8.65 -7.09 8.32
N LEU A 358 -9.84 -7.37 7.76
CA LEU A 358 -11.15 -7.14 8.37
C LEU A 358 -11.44 -8.07 9.56
N ASP A 359 -11.10 -9.36 9.45
CA ASP A 359 -11.31 -10.38 10.49
C ASP A 359 -10.29 -10.30 11.63
N SER A 360 -9.30 -9.41 11.56
CA SER A 360 -8.26 -9.28 12.60
C SER A 360 -8.79 -8.70 13.92
N GLY A 361 -10.07 -8.31 13.99
CA GLY A 361 -10.73 -7.61 15.09
C GLY A 361 -11.15 -8.47 16.28
N ILE A 362 -11.85 -9.59 16.07
CA ILE A 362 -12.27 -10.59 17.08
C ILE A 362 -12.55 -11.86 16.28
N GLY A 363 -12.18 -13.03 16.82
CA GLY A 363 -12.10 -14.33 16.13
C GLY A 363 -13.24 -14.62 15.14
N GLY A 364 -12.87 -15.26 14.02
CA GLY A 364 -13.70 -15.55 12.85
C GLY A 364 -15.18 -15.73 13.17
N SER A 365 -15.94 -14.66 12.96
CA SER A 365 -17.38 -14.56 13.22
C SER A 365 -18.22 -15.38 12.23
N GLY A 366 -17.60 -15.93 11.18
CA GLY A 366 -18.29 -16.57 10.07
C GLY A 366 -18.44 -15.62 8.87
N PHE A 367 -19.07 -16.09 7.80
CA PHE A 367 -19.41 -15.29 6.63
C PHE A 367 -20.60 -14.38 6.95
N SER A 368 -20.49 -13.08 6.64
CA SER A 368 -21.58 -12.10 6.78
C SER A 368 -21.87 -11.37 5.47
N PHE A 369 -23.16 -11.32 5.11
CA PHE A 369 -23.61 -10.50 3.99
C PHE A 369 -23.75 -9.02 4.35
N GLN A 370 -23.87 -8.64 5.63
CA GLN A 370 -23.85 -7.21 5.98
C GLN A 370 -22.43 -6.64 5.88
N ASP A 371 -21.41 -7.41 6.24
CA ASP A 371 -20.00 -7.04 6.04
C ASP A 371 -19.75 -6.79 4.55
N LEU A 372 -20.25 -7.68 3.69
CA LEU A 372 -20.16 -7.54 2.24
C LEU A 372 -20.97 -6.34 1.70
N ALA A 373 -22.13 -6.03 2.28
CA ALA A 373 -22.89 -4.84 1.94
C ALA A 373 -22.12 -3.56 2.28
N ALA A 374 -21.45 -3.53 3.44
CA ALA A 374 -20.59 -2.41 3.83
C ALA A 374 -19.36 -2.28 2.92
N ASP A 375 -18.72 -3.40 2.57
CA ASP A 375 -17.59 -3.43 1.64
C ASP A 375 -17.97 -2.85 0.27
N ARG A 376 -19.10 -3.31 -0.28
CA ARG A 376 -19.60 -2.85 -1.59
C ARG A 376 -20.00 -1.37 -1.55
N ALA A 377 -20.67 -0.93 -0.48
CA ALA A 377 -20.97 0.48 -0.29
C ALA A 377 -19.69 1.34 -0.26
N GLY A 378 -18.64 0.88 0.42
CA GLY A 378 -17.34 1.55 0.44
C GLY A 378 -16.71 1.66 -0.96
N VAL A 379 -16.75 0.59 -1.75
CA VAL A 379 -16.25 0.58 -3.14
C VAL A 379 -17.02 1.59 -4.00
N HIS A 380 -18.35 1.56 -3.96
CA HIS A 380 -19.18 2.49 -4.74
C HIS A 380 -19.00 3.94 -4.28
N PHE A 381 -18.88 4.17 -2.98
CA PHE A 381 -18.61 5.48 -2.40
C PHE A 381 -17.30 6.06 -2.94
N ALA A 382 -16.20 5.30 -2.90
CA ALA A 382 -14.92 5.72 -3.47
C ALA A 382 -15.00 5.96 -4.99
N ASP A 383 -15.78 5.14 -5.71
CA ASP A 383 -15.95 5.31 -7.15
C ASP A 383 -16.58 6.66 -7.51
N VAL A 384 -17.60 7.06 -6.76
CA VAL A 384 -18.34 8.31 -6.95
C VAL A 384 -17.55 9.51 -6.45
N VAL A 385 -17.04 9.46 -5.23
CA VAL A 385 -16.37 10.60 -4.58
C VAL A 385 -15.07 10.96 -5.29
N LEU A 386 -14.31 9.96 -5.76
CA LEU A 386 -12.98 10.18 -6.36
C LEU A 386 -13.03 10.33 -7.89
N SER A 387 -14.22 10.27 -8.49
CA SER A 387 -14.40 10.48 -9.92
C SER A 387 -14.55 11.97 -10.23
N GLU A 388 -13.76 12.45 -11.19
CA GLU A 388 -13.80 13.85 -11.64
C GLU A 388 -15.19 14.25 -12.17
N LYS A 389 -15.89 13.33 -12.83
CA LYS A 389 -17.21 13.57 -13.42
C LYS A 389 -18.29 13.82 -12.37
N SER A 390 -18.10 13.30 -11.17
CA SER A 390 -19.09 13.26 -10.11
C SER A 390 -18.66 14.02 -8.86
N ALA A 391 -17.50 14.69 -8.91
CA ALA A 391 -16.92 15.33 -7.74
C ALA A 391 -17.84 16.41 -7.14
N ALA A 392 -18.33 17.34 -7.95
CA ALA A 392 -19.20 18.42 -7.48
C ALA A 392 -20.57 17.91 -6.99
N GLU A 393 -21.19 16.96 -7.71
CA GLU A 393 -22.49 16.40 -7.29
C GLU A 393 -22.37 15.58 -5.99
N SER A 394 -21.34 14.75 -5.88
CA SER A 394 -21.09 13.97 -4.67
C SER A 394 -20.81 14.87 -3.46
N GLN A 395 -20.09 15.99 -3.63
CA GLN A 395 -19.94 17.02 -2.59
C GLN A 395 -21.28 17.56 -2.14
N TRP A 396 -22.14 17.95 -3.09
CA TRP A 396 -23.43 18.52 -2.77
C TRP A 396 -24.31 17.53 -2.01
N VAL A 397 -24.41 16.28 -2.49
CA VAL A 397 -25.22 15.24 -1.84
C VAL A 397 -24.71 14.95 -0.43
N LEU A 398 -23.40 14.77 -0.26
CA LEU A 398 -22.82 14.42 1.05
C LEU A 398 -22.85 15.58 2.03
N ALA A 399 -22.69 16.83 1.58
CA ALA A 399 -22.81 18.02 2.43
C ALA A 399 -24.23 18.21 3.01
N HIS A 400 -25.25 17.66 2.35
CA HIS A 400 -26.66 17.70 2.76
C HIS A 400 -27.18 16.33 3.23
N ALA A 401 -26.29 15.37 3.50
CA ALA A 401 -26.69 14.06 3.98
C ALA A 401 -27.11 14.13 5.46
N ASP A 402 -28.41 13.97 5.72
CA ASP A 402 -28.95 13.94 7.09
C ASP A 402 -28.73 12.60 7.78
N SER A 403 -28.52 11.53 7.01
CA SER A 403 -28.29 10.18 7.53
C SER A 403 -27.51 9.29 6.56
N GLU A 404 -27.12 8.11 7.05
CA GLU A 404 -26.39 7.10 6.28
C GLU A 404 -27.16 6.62 5.05
N SER A 405 -28.50 6.75 5.03
CA SER A 405 -29.35 6.35 3.88
C SER A 405 -29.01 7.06 2.57
N SER A 406 -28.18 8.10 2.62
CA SER A 406 -27.63 8.75 1.43
C SER A 406 -26.62 7.87 0.68
N TYR A 407 -25.93 6.96 1.37
CA TYR A 407 -24.79 6.18 0.82
C TYR A 407 -24.69 4.73 1.33
N PHE A 408 -25.44 4.35 2.36
CA PHE A 408 -25.49 3.00 2.93
C PHE A 408 -26.88 2.69 3.52
N VAL A 409 -27.32 1.44 3.35
CA VAL A 409 -28.53 0.92 4.00
C VAL A 409 -28.19 -0.39 4.70
N LEU A 410 -28.59 -0.50 5.96
CA LEU A 410 -28.50 -1.73 6.73
C LEU A 410 -29.73 -2.59 6.46
N ASP A 411 -29.56 -3.76 5.84
CA ASP A 411 -30.62 -4.75 5.72
C ASP A 411 -30.47 -5.81 6.84
N GLN A 412 -31.37 -5.74 7.82
CA GLN A 412 -31.40 -6.65 8.98
C GLN A 412 -31.79 -8.09 8.59
N VAL A 413 -32.29 -8.31 7.38
CA VAL A 413 -32.68 -9.64 6.86
C VAL A 413 -31.49 -10.36 6.23
N LEU A 414 -30.37 -9.68 5.99
CA LEU A 414 -29.18 -10.31 5.41
C LEU A 414 -28.58 -11.36 6.38
N PRO A 415 -28.27 -12.58 5.89
CA PRO A 415 -27.65 -13.60 6.72
C PRO A 415 -26.28 -13.17 7.24
N GLU A 416 -26.02 -13.45 8.50
CA GLU A 416 -24.73 -13.19 9.16
C GLU A 416 -24.30 -14.36 10.02
N GLY A 417 -23.00 -14.40 10.32
CA GLY A 417 -22.44 -15.38 11.24
C GLY A 417 -22.42 -16.81 10.71
N LEU A 418 -22.49 -16.98 9.38
CA LEU A 418 -22.55 -18.31 8.77
C LEU A 418 -21.20 -19.01 8.91
N THR A 419 -21.17 -20.18 9.53
CA THR A 419 -20.00 -21.04 9.45
C THR A 419 -19.72 -21.43 8.00
N GLU A 420 -18.50 -21.86 7.71
CA GLU A 420 -18.15 -22.33 6.37
C GLU A 420 -19.05 -23.50 5.91
N ARG A 421 -19.47 -24.34 6.84
CA ARG A 421 -20.43 -25.43 6.58
C ARG A 421 -21.80 -24.88 6.24
N GLU A 422 -22.36 -23.99 7.05
CA GLU A 422 -23.69 -23.39 6.78
C GLU A 422 -23.68 -22.60 5.48
N PHE A 423 -22.60 -21.88 5.19
CA PHE A 423 -22.44 -21.18 3.91
C PHE A 423 -22.47 -22.17 2.74
N ARG A 424 -21.74 -23.29 2.81
CA ARG A 424 -21.79 -24.33 1.77
C ARG A 424 -23.16 -24.99 1.67
N ASP A 425 -23.80 -25.29 2.80
CA ASP A 425 -25.10 -25.96 2.82
C ASP A 425 -26.21 -25.06 2.21
N HIS A 426 -26.13 -23.74 2.41
CA HIS A 426 -27.11 -22.77 1.89
C HIS A 426 -26.78 -22.20 0.50
N PHE A 427 -25.49 -22.03 0.19
CA PHE A 427 -25.04 -21.31 -1.00
C PHE A 427 -24.08 -22.10 -1.87
N ASP A 428 -23.61 -23.29 -1.49
CA ASP A 428 -22.62 -24.13 -2.17
C ASP A 428 -21.23 -23.47 -2.31
N SER A 429 -21.14 -22.38 -3.07
CA SER A 429 -19.93 -21.56 -3.20
C SER A 429 -20.26 -20.11 -3.56
N VAL A 430 -19.26 -19.24 -3.49
CA VAL A 430 -19.32 -17.85 -3.97
C VAL A 430 -19.60 -17.72 -5.48
N LYS A 431 -19.59 -18.83 -6.22
CA LYS A 431 -19.91 -18.85 -7.66
C LYS A 431 -21.36 -19.25 -7.93
N SER A 432 -22.12 -19.65 -6.90
CA SER A 432 -23.48 -20.15 -7.08
C SER A 432 -24.45 -19.05 -7.49
N SER A 433 -25.52 -19.44 -8.18
CA SER A 433 -26.60 -18.51 -8.50
C SER A 433 -27.31 -17.98 -7.26
N ALA A 434 -27.40 -18.76 -6.19
CA ALA A 434 -28.03 -18.35 -4.94
C ALA A 434 -27.24 -17.21 -4.28
N TYR A 435 -25.92 -17.35 -4.21
CA TYR A 435 -25.03 -16.30 -3.72
C TYR A 435 -25.16 -15.03 -4.56
N HIS A 436 -25.02 -15.14 -5.88
CA HIS A 436 -25.09 -13.99 -6.78
C HIS A 436 -26.42 -13.23 -6.72
N LYS A 437 -27.55 -13.92 -6.47
CA LYS A 437 -28.86 -13.26 -6.28
C LYS A 437 -28.85 -12.33 -5.06
N VAL A 438 -28.22 -12.74 -3.97
CA VAL A 438 -28.10 -11.89 -2.77
C VAL A 438 -27.20 -10.69 -3.06
N ILE A 439 -26.08 -10.90 -3.75
CA ILE A 439 -25.18 -9.80 -4.15
C ILE A 439 -25.87 -8.81 -5.06
N GLN A 440 -26.60 -9.30 -6.07
CA GLN A 440 -27.33 -8.46 -7.00
C GLN A 440 -28.39 -7.62 -6.28
N ARG A 441 -29.09 -8.18 -5.28
CA ARG A 441 -30.03 -7.43 -4.46
C ARG A 441 -29.32 -6.32 -3.66
N ILE A 442 -28.22 -6.65 -3.00
CA ILE A 442 -27.39 -5.65 -2.28
C ILE A 442 -26.99 -4.51 -3.22
N ASP A 443 -26.54 -4.84 -4.44
CA ASP A 443 -26.15 -3.83 -5.43
C ASP A 443 -27.32 -2.97 -5.89
N GLN A 444 -28.48 -3.55 -6.13
CA GLN A 444 -29.68 -2.82 -6.54
C GLN A 444 -30.12 -1.85 -5.45
N ASP A 445 -30.15 -2.32 -4.20
CA ASP A 445 -30.52 -1.51 -3.05
C ASP A 445 -29.51 -0.35 -2.86
N LEU A 446 -28.21 -0.63 -2.98
CA LEU A 446 -27.16 0.39 -2.93
C LEU A 446 -27.28 1.40 -4.06
N LEU A 447 -27.41 0.98 -5.32
CA LEU A 447 -27.45 1.90 -6.46
C LEU A 447 -28.73 2.76 -6.49
N SER A 448 -29.74 2.43 -5.69
CA SER A 448 -30.93 3.23 -5.49
C SER A 448 -30.78 4.38 -4.47
N LEU A 449 -29.62 4.50 -3.81
CA LEU A 449 -29.42 5.54 -2.81
C LEU A 449 -29.07 6.91 -3.44
N PRO A 450 -29.41 8.03 -2.77
CA PRO A 450 -29.24 9.39 -3.30
C PRO A 450 -27.86 9.70 -3.89
N LEU A 451 -26.78 9.24 -3.24
CA LEU A 451 -25.40 9.46 -3.71
C LEU A 451 -25.16 8.82 -5.09
N TYR A 452 -25.70 7.63 -5.33
CA TYR A 452 -25.40 6.84 -6.53
C TYR A 452 -26.38 7.14 -7.67
N LEU A 453 -27.66 7.40 -7.35
CA LEU A 453 -28.67 7.76 -8.33
C LEU A 453 -28.34 9.08 -9.05
N ARG A 454 -28.01 10.13 -8.30
CA ARG A 454 -27.80 11.47 -8.86
C ARG A 454 -26.51 11.62 -9.65
N VAL A 455 -25.59 10.68 -9.45
CA VAL A 455 -24.28 10.66 -10.11
C VAL A 455 -24.31 9.81 -11.39
N SER A 456 -25.30 8.94 -11.55
CA SER A 456 -25.45 8.06 -12.71
C SER A 456 -26.31 8.63 -13.84
N GLY A 457 -26.98 9.76 -13.60
CA GLY A 457 -27.73 10.53 -14.60
C GLY A 457 -26.97 11.78 -15.02
#